data_AF-A0A8T0RIF6-F1
#
_entry.id   AF-A0A8T0RIF6-F1
#
_cell.length_a   1.000
_cell.length_b   1.000
_cell.length_c   1.000
_cell.angle_alpha   90.00
_cell.angle_beta   90.00
_cell.angle_gamma   90.00
#
_symmetry.space_group_name_H-M   'P 1'
#
loop_
_entity.id
_entity.type
_entity.pdbx_description
1 polymer ?
#
loop_
_entity_poly.entity_id
_entity_poly.type
_entity_poly.pdbx_seq_one_letter_code
_entity_poly.pdbx_strand_id
1 'polypeptide(L)'
;MMAGRAHGHRNRLRRLIPRVLLIIFAVYAVSFAIYLLRQPHRPPPPDPTLRTDVRDGFRAPPSSQKPWPRLPSFLPWVGGPAPPPHTCEAYFGNGFSRRVEVLPARGGGGGWFRCHHSETLGSSICEGARVRLDPALIAMSRGGEPLEQVMGRAEEEELPKYEPGALLVERPSAGRMAPLVDTGFLNNYVPTGGIGMHTMRALLESARVVPPGELHCSQWVEEPTLLVTRFEYANLFHTITDWYSAYVSSRVTNLPNRPNVVFVDGHCKAQLEQTWEALFSSVTYAKNFSGPVCFRRAILSPLGYETAMFKGLSESFSCEGASAQSLRGKPDYDKTARLSEFGEMIVASFGLPQDDIMSSKKSNGLNVLFVRREDYLAHPRHSGKVESRLSNEHEGATPCCPGSFSSNRGSWGGPNTLSFSYS
;
A
#
# COMPACT_ATOMS: atom_id res chain seq x y z
N MET A 1 -23.19 -75.70 -53.33
CA MET A 1 -23.75 -75.59 -51.96
C MET A 1 -22.65 -75.24 -50.98
N MET A 2 -22.47 -73.97 -50.62
CA MET A 2 -21.68 -73.54 -49.44
C MET A 2 -22.11 -72.10 -49.09
N ALA A 3 -23.24 -71.95 -48.42
CA ALA A 3 -23.66 -70.72 -47.75
C ALA A 3 -24.24 -71.11 -46.39
N GLY A 4 -23.39 -71.17 -45.35
CA GLY A 4 -23.85 -71.66 -44.05
C GLY A 4 -22.92 -71.46 -42.85
N ARG A 5 -21.84 -70.67 -42.94
CA ARG A 5 -20.86 -70.56 -41.83
C ARG A 5 -20.60 -69.16 -41.27
N ALA A 6 -21.30 -68.12 -41.75
CA ALA A 6 -21.10 -66.73 -41.29
C ALA A 6 -22.11 -66.25 -40.23
N HIS A 7 -23.14 -67.03 -39.88
CA HIS A 7 -24.19 -66.59 -38.95
C HIS A 7 -23.96 -66.93 -37.47
N GLY A 8 -23.02 -67.83 -37.15
CA GLY A 8 -22.76 -68.28 -35.76
C GLY A 8 -21.91 -67.32 -34.92
N HIS A 9 -20.96 -66.59 -35.53
CA HIS A 9 -20.00 -65.77 -34.80
C HIS A 9 -20.55 -64.39 -34.39
N ARG A 10 -21.46 -63.83 -35.20
CA ARG A 10 -22.10 -62.54 -34.97
C ARG A 10 -23.11 -62.57 -33.81
N ASN A 11 -23.71 -63.74 -33.54
CA ASN A 11 -24.64 -63.94 -32.42
C ASN A 11 -23.96 -64.18 -31.05
N ARG A 12 -22.73 -64.70 -31.01
CA ARG A 12 -21.96 -64.81 -29.75
C ARG A 12 -21.45 -63.45 -29.25
N LEU A 13 -20.96 -62.60 -30.16
CA LEU A 13 -20.46 -61.27 -29.81
C LEU A 13 -21.58 -60.34 -29.30
N ARG A 14 -22.78 -60.42 -29.91
CA ARG A 14 -23.97 -59.65 -29.48
C ARG A 14 -24.50 -60.03 -28.09
N ARG A 15 -24.20 -61.24 -27.60
CA ARG A 15 -24.56 -61.70 -26.23
C ARG A 15 -23.50 -61.37 -25.17
N LEU A 16 -22.26 -61.11 -25.58
CA LEU A 16 -21.16 -60.77 -24.67
C LEU A 16 -21.13 -59.28 -24.31
N ILE A 17 -21.46 -58.40 -25.27
CA ILE A 17 -21.50 -56.94 -25.07
C ILE A 17 -22.38 -56.53 -23.88
N PRO A 18 -23.65 -56.97 -23.75
CA PRO A 18 -24.48 -56.56 -22.62
C PRO A 18 -23.93 -57.09 -21.28
N ARG A 19 -23.28 -58.27 -21.25
CA ARG A 19 -22.68 -58.83 -20.04
C ARG A 19 -21.45 -58.03 -19.60
N VAL A 20 -20.62 -57.60 -20.54
CA VAL A 20 -19.45 -56.76 -20.27
C VAL A 20 -19.89 -55.38 -19.77
N LEU A 21 -20.91 -54.77 -20.39
CA LEU A 21 -21.47 -53.50 -19.93
C LEU A 21 -22.07 -53.60 -18.52
N LEU A 22 -22.73 -54.72 -18.20
CA LEU A 22 -23.28 -54.97 -16.86
C LEU A 22 -22.18 -55.11 -15.81
N ILE A 23 -21.07 -55.78 -16.14
CA ILE A 23 -19.90 -55.89 -15.26
C ILE A 23 -19.25 -54.51 -15.06
N ILE A 24 -19.06 -53.73 -16.12
CA ILE A 24 -18.50 -52.37 -16.03
C ILE A 24 -19.40 -51.49 -15.15
N PHE A 25 -20.72 -51.56 -15.34
CA PHE A 25 -21.67 -50.82 -14.52
C PHE A 25 -21.62 -51.27 -13.06
N ALA A 26 -21.54 -52.56 -12.79
CA ALA A 26 -21.43 -53.09 -11.42
C ALA A 26 -20.12 -52.65 -10.75
N VAL A 27 -19.00 -52.65 -11.48
CA VAL A 27 -17.72 -52.15 -10.98
C VAL A 27 -17.80 -50.65 -10.68
N TYR A 28 -18.36 -49.85 -11.58
CA TYR A 28 -18.57 -48.42 -11.34
C TYR A 28 -19.49 -48.14 -10.16
N ALA A 29 -20.58 -48.89 -10.03
CA ALA A 29 -21.53 -48.74 -8.92
C ALA A 29 -20.87 -49.10 -7.58
N VAL A 30 -20.07 -50.17 -7.53
CA VAL A 30 -19.33 -50.56 -6.32
C VAL A 30 -18.24 -49.54 -6.00
N SER A 31 -17.47 -49.08 -6.98
CA SER A 31 -16.47 -48.01 -6.78
C SER A 31 -17.12 -46.72 -6.30
N PHE A 32 -18.29 -46.35 -6.82
CA PHE A 32 -19.05 -45.19 -6.39
C PHE A 32 -19.63 -45.37 -4.98
N ALA A 33 -20.13 -46.55 -4.63
CA ALA A 33 -20.58 -46.87 -3.28
C ALA A 33 -19.42 -46.80 -2.28
N ILE A 34 -18.23 -47.33 -2.62
CA ILE A 34 -17.03 -47.21 -1.79
C ILE A 34 -16.61 -45.75 -1.65
N TYR A 35 -16.71 -44.94 -2.70
CA TYR A 35 -16.43 -43.51 -2.65
C TYR A 35 -17.38 -42.78 -1.69
N LEU A 36 -18.69 -43.08 -1.74
CA LEU A 36 -19.69 -42.52 -0.82
C LEU A 36 -19.49 -43.00 0.63
N LEU A 37 -19.17 -44.27 0.83
CA LEU A 37 -18.92 -44.85 2.16
C LEU A 37 -17.59 -44.39 2.77
N ARG A 38 -16.61 -43.96 1.95
CA ARG A 38 -15.34 -43.38 2.39
C ARG A 38 -15.36 -41.85 2.50
N GLN A 39 -16.47 -41.19 2.17
CA GLN A 39 -16.63 -39.79 2.49
C GLN A 39 -16.77 -39.66 4.01
N PRO A 40 -15.81 -39.01 4.73
CA PRO A 40 -16.05 -38.67 6.11
C PRO A 40 -17.27 -37.76 6.17
N HIS A 41 -18.25 -38.09 7.03
CA HIS A 41 -19.35 -37.19 7.36
C HIS A 41 -18.78 -35.87 7.86
N ARG A 42 -18.61 -34.91 6.94
CA ARG A 42 -18.52 -33.50 7.31
C ARG A 42 -19.96 -33.05 7.57
N PRO A 43 -20.26 -32.47 8.75
CA PRO A 43 -21.53 -31.78 8.92
C PRO A 43 -21.64 -30.71 7.82
N PRO A 44 -22.85 -30.47 7.29
CA PRO A 44 -23.03 -29.47 6.26
C PRO A 44 -22.52 -28.12 6.75
N PRO A 45 -21.88 -27.31 5.90
CA PRO A 45 -21.65 -25.91 6.24
C PRO A 45 -23.02 -25.27 6.50
N PRO A 46 -23.16 -24.39 7.50
CA PRO A 46 -24.44 -23.76 7.78
C PRO A 46 -24.90 -22.99 6.53
N ASP A 47 -26.14 -23.28 6.13
CA ASP A 47 -26.84 -22.67 5.00
C ASP A 47 -26.96 -21.14 5.21
N PRO A 48 -26.65 -20.27 4.23
CA PRO A 48 -26.65 -18.82 4.41
C PRO A 48 -28.04 -18.17 4.55
N THR A 49 -29.11 -18.94 4.71
CA THR A 49 -30.47 -18.41 4.76
C THR A 49 -31.31 -19.04 5.87
N LEU A 50 -31.03 -18.64 7.11
CA LEU A 50 -32.09 -18.48 8.10
C LEU A 50 -31.94 -17.13 8.78
N ARG A 51 -32.80 -16.20 8.35
CA ARG A 51 -33.18 -15.04 9.14
C ARG A 51 -33.87 -15.56 10.40
N THR A 52 -33.30 -15.27 11.55
CA THR A 52 -34.04 -15.17 12.80
C THR A 52 -33.47 -14.01 13.60
N ASP A 53 -34.30 -12.97 13.68
CA ASP A 53 -34.39 -11.95 14.72
C ASP A 53 -33.14 -11.19 15.12
N VAL A 54 -33.01 -10.04 14.46
CA VAL A 54 -33.02 -8.71 15.09
C VAL A 54 -33.24 -8.80 16.61
N ARG A 55 -32.13 -8.90 17.36
CA ARG A 55 -31.98 -8.09 18.55
C ARG A 55 -31.26 -6.82 18.11
N ASP A 56 -32.03 -5.74 18.23
CA ASP A 56 -31.61 -4.36 18.07
C ASP A 56 -30.23 -4.11 18.68
N GLY A 57 -29.32 -3.58 17.86
CA GLY A 57 -27.92 -3.40 18.22
C GLY A 57 -27.13 -2.80 17.07
N PHE A 58 -27.48 -1.57 16.70
CA PHE A 58 -26.73 -0.64 15.86
C PHE A 58 -25.98 -1.26 14.65
N ARG A 59 -26.67 -1.37 13.51
CA ARG A 59 -25.98 -1.35 12.21
C ARG A 59 -25.17 -0.06 12.15
N ALA A 60 -23.84 -0.18 12.24
CA ALA A 60 -22.96 0.91 11.85
C ALA A 60 -23.32 1.33 10.41
N PRO A 61 -23.39 2.63 10.11
CA PRO A 61 -23.65 3.09 8.76
C PRO A 61 -22.61 2.46 7.81
N PRO A 62 -22.98 2.17 6.54
CA PRO A 62 -22.02 1.69 5.56
C PRO A 62 -20.83 2.65 5.53
N SER A 63 -19.64 2.12 5.84
CA SER A 63 -18.42 2.92 5.85
C SER A 63 -18.21 3.51 4.46
N SER A 64 -17.96 4.81 4.39
CA SER A 64 -17.59 5.52 3.16
C SER A 64 -16.24 5.06 2.61
N GLN A 65 -15.47 4.29 3.39
CA GLN A 65 -14.12 3.85 3.06
C GLN A 65 -14.11 2.68 2.09
N LYS A 66 -13.15 2.71 1.16
CA LYS A 66 -12.89 1.63 0.23
C LYS A 66 -12.39 0.39 1.00
N PRO A 67 -12.89 -0.81 0.69
CA PRO A 67 -12.39 -2.04 1.30
C PRO A 67 -10.98 -2.36 0.78
N TRP A 68 -10.20 -3.10 1.56
CA TRP A 68 -8.95 -3.68 1.09
C TRP A 68 -9.23 -4.68 -0.06
N PRO A 69 -8.46 -4.62 -1.17
CA PRO A 69 -8.55 -5.65 -2.20
C PRO A 69 -8.10 -7.02 -1.65
N ARG A 70 -8.58 -8.09 -2.27
CA ARG A 70 -8.10 -9.45 -1.97
C ARG A 70 -6.76 -9.66 -2.66
N LEU A 71 -5.69 -9.73 -1.89
CA LEU A 71 -4.34 -9.90 -2.43
C LEU A 71 -3.83 -11.33 -2.12
N PRO A 72 -3.29 -12.07 -3.10
CA PRO A 72 -2.62 -13.35 -2.87
C PRO A 72 -1.53 -13.27 -1.80
N SER A 73 -0.77 -12.17 -1.80
CA SER A 73 0.32 -11.94 -0.86
C SER A 73 -0.12 -11.33 0.47
N PHE A 74 -1.43 -11.20 0.73
CA PHE A 74 -1.95 -10.63 1.98
C PHE A 74 -1.60 -11.51 3.19
N LEU A 75 -0.64 -11.05 3.99
CA LEU A 75 -0.25 -11.68 5.25
C LEU A 75 -0.60 -10.77 6.44
N PRO A 76 -0.96 -11.32 7.61
CA PRO A 76 -1.13 -10.50 8.81
C PRO A 76 0.13 -9.70 9.11
N TRP A 77 -0.04 -8.42 9.42
CA TRP A 77 1.03 -7.56 9.93
C TRP A 77 1.01 -7.50 11.46
N VAL A 78 -0.06 -7.99 12.10
CA VAL A 78 -0.23 -7.94 13.56
C VAL A 78 -0.67 -9.31 14.08
N GLY A 79 -0.41 -9.56 15.37
CA GLY A 79 -0.90 -10.77 16.08
C GLY A 79 0.02 -11.99 16.02
N GLY A 80 1.17 -11.91 15.35
CA GLY A 80 2.23 -12.92 15.40
C GLY A 80 3.41 -12.50 16.30
N PRO A 81 4.38 -13.40 16.56
CA PRO A 81 5.63 -13.02 17.20
C PRO A 81 6.35 -11.94 16.38
N ALA A 82 6.97 -10.99 17.07
CA ALA A 82 7.80 -9.98 16.42
C ALA A 82 8.98 -10.66 15.71
N PRO A 83 9.27 -10.31 14.45
CA PRO A 83 10.48 -10.78 13.79
C PRO A 83 11.71 -10.22 14.54
N PRO A 84 12.82 -10.98 14.59
CA PRO A 84 14.08 -10.46 15.13
C PRO A 84 14.50 -9.18 14.38
N PRO A 85 15.11 -8.20 15.07
CA PRO A 85 15.63 -7.00 14.41
C PRO A 85 16.63 -7.34 13.29
N HIS A 86 16.71 -6.45 12.29
CA HIS A 86 17.64 -6.56 11.16
C HIS A 86 17.42 -7.79 10.25
N THR A 87 16.22 -8.35 10.28
CA THR A 87 15.78 -9.38 9.32
C THR A 87 14.98 -8.75 8.17
N CYS A 88 14.87 -9.45 7.04
CA CYS A 88 14.11 -9.00 5.87
C CYS A 88 12.64 -8.71 6.23
N GLU A 89 12.01 -9.55 7.05
CA GLU A 89 10.63 -9.34 7.50
C GLU A 89 10.47 -8.22 8.53
N ALA A 90 11.48 -7.98 9.39
CA ALA A 90 11.49 -6.80 10.25
C ALA A 90 11.69 -5.51 9.45
N TYR A 91 12.41 -5.58 8.34
CA TYR A 91 12.69 -4.43 7.50
C TYR A 91 11.46 -4.00 6.69
N PHE A 92 10.90 -4.91 5.90
CA PHE A 92 9.80 -4.62 4.97
C PHE A 92 8.40 -4.84 5.58
N GLY A 93 8.30 -5.48 6.74
CA GLY A 93 7.04 -5.98 7.27
C GLY A 93 6.80 -5.59 8.72
N ASN A 94 6.54 -6.60 9.54
CA ASN A 94 6.12 -6.50 10.94
C ASN A 94 7.26 -6.06 11.90
N GLY A 95 8.21 -5.22 11.45
CA GLY A 95 9.28 -4.69 12.31
C GLY A 95 8.84 -3.61 13.27
N PHE A 96 7.71 -2.95 13.01
CA PHE A 96 7.08 -1.98 13.92
C PHE A 96 6.37 -2.66 15.09
N SER A 97 7.08 -3.56 15.77
CA SER A 97 6.52 -4.48 16.77
C SER A 97 6.56 -3.91 18.19
N ARG A 98 7.44 -2.93 18.46
CA ARG A 98 7.57 -2.32 19.78
C ARG A 98 6.53 -1.22 19.98
N ARG A 99 5.48 -1.52 20.72
CA ARG A 99 4.42 -0.56 21.06
C ARG A 99 4.84 0.32 22.25
N VAL A 100 4.77 1.63 22.06
CA VAL A 100 5.10 2.66 23.06
C VAL A 100 3.85 3.49 23.35
N GLU A 101 3.30 3.34 24.55
CA GLU A 101 2.14 4.12 25.00
C GLU A 101 2.60 5.50 25.50
N VAL A 102 2.22 6.57 24.79
CA VAL A 102 2.50 7.96 25.21
C VAL A 102 1.37 8.47 26.09
N LEU A 103 0.14 8.20 25.67
CA LEU A 103 -1.11 8.48 26.37
C LEU A 103 -1.95 7.21 26.34
N PRO A 104 -2.00 6.43 27.44
CA PRO A 104 -2.72 5.18 27.45
C PRO A 104 -4.24 5.41 27.35
N ALA A 105 -4.93 4.53 26.63
CA ALA A 105 -6.39 4.48 26.63
C ALA A 105 -6.88 4.04 28.02
N ARG A 106 -7.32 5.00 28.85
CA ARG A 106 -7.99 4.69 30.12
C ARG A 106 -9.49 4.64 29.86
N GLY A 107 -10.14 3.55 30.30
CA GLY A 107 -11.54 3.24 29.99
C GLY A 107 -12.47 4.44 30.22
N GLY A 108 -13.16 4.86 29.17
CA GLY A 108 -14.10 5.98 29.18
C GLY A 108 -13.71 7.12 28.25
N GLY A 109 -14.09 7.03 26.97
CA GLY A 109 -14.30 8.15 26.03
C GLY A 109 -13.15 9.13 25.72
N GLY A 110 -12.02 9.06 26.41
CA GLY A 110 -10.90 10.00 26.28
C GLY A 110 -9.99 9.73 25.09
N GLY A 111 -9.18 10.72 24.75
CA GLY A 111 -8.10 10.56 23.77
C GLY A 111 -7.00 9.61 24.27
N TRP A 112 -6.28 9.04 23.31
CA TRP A 112 -5.10 8.21 23.53
C TRP A 112 -4.10 8.46 22.42
N PHE A 113 -2.84 8.11 22.66
CA PHE A 113 -1.74 8.28 21.71
C PHE A 113 -0.64 7.25 21.97
N ARG A 114 -0.18 6.61 20.92
CA ARG A 114 0.88 5.59 20.99
C ARG A 114 1.69 5.58 19.70
N CYS A 115 2.86 4.97 19.75
CA CYS A 115 3.68 4.73 18.57
C CYS A 115 4.06 3.24 18.47
N HIS A 116 4.15 2.77 17.25
CA HIS A 116 4.71 1.47 16.89
C HIS A 116 6.11 1.75 16.37
N HIS A 117 7.13 1.34 17.12
CA HIS A 117 8.53 1.61 16.81
C HIS A 117 9.16 0.39 16.13
N SER A 118 9.93 0.66 15.07
CA SER A 118 10.80 -0.34 14.43
C SER A 118 12.24 -0.07 14.85
N GLU A 119 12.82 -1.00 15.61
CA GLU A 119 14.25 -0.96 15.98
C GLU A 119 15.13 -1.13 14.74
N THR A 120 14.65 -1.90 13.77
CA THR A 120 15.36 -2.16 12.51
C THR A 120 15.46 -0.91 11.66
N LEU A 121 14.37 -0.16 11.53
CA LEU A 121 14.35 1.07 10.74
C LEU A 121 14.77 2.29 11.57
N GLY A 122 14.73 2.24 12.90
CA GLY A 122 14.93 3.42 13.75
C GLY A 122 13.89 4.51 13.46
N SER A 123 12.64 4.14 13.20
CA SER A 123 11.53 5.07 12.95
C SER A 123 10.23 4.52 13.56
N SER A 124 9.19 5.36 13.64
CA SER A 124 7.93 5.00 14.26
C SER A 124 6.72 5.43 13.44
N ILE A 125 5.67 4.63 13.54
CA ILE A 125 4.32 4.98 13.09
C ILE A 125 3.52 5.32 14.34
N CYS A 126 3.08 6.57 14.47
CA CYS A 126 2.32 7.02 15.62
C CYS A 126 0.83 7.08 15.30
N GLU A 127 -0.02 6.87 16.28
CA GLU A 127 -1.47 7.02 16.12
C GLU A 127 -2.12 7.47 17.42
N GLY A 128 -3.23 8.16 17.28
CA GLY A 128 -4.03 8.59 18.41
C GLY A 128 -5.50 8.72 18.10
N ALA A 129 -6.31 8.75 19.14
CA ALA A 129 -7.74 9.04 19.06
C ALA A 129 -8.08 10.38 19.69
N ARG A 130 -9.15 11.00 19.18
CA ARG A 130 -9.60 12.34 19.56
C ARG A 130 -8.46 13.35 19.41
N VAL A 131 -7.89 13.35 18.21
CA VAL A 131 -6.77 14.19 17.82
C VAL A 131 -7.32 15.39 17.05
N ARG A 132 -6.92 16.59 17.42
CA ARG A 132 -7.23 17.82 16.67
C ARG A 132 -5.99 18.27 15.91
N LEU A 133 -6.18 18.64 14.65
CA LEU A 133 -5.21 19.35 13.83
C LEU A 133 -5.76 20.75 13.55
N ASP A 134 -4.94 21.78 13.76
CA ASP A 134 -5.31 23.16 13.46
C ASP A 134 -4.51 23.69 12.26
N PRO A 135 -5.12 23.80 11.06
CA PRO A 135 -4.42 24.28 9.88
C PRO A 135 -3.89 25.71 10.03
N ALA A 136 -4.46 26.54 10.90
CA ALA A 136 -3.99 27.91 11.12
C ALA A 136 -2.63 27.94 11.83
N LEU A 137 -2.28 26.88 12.56
CA LEU A 137 -1.03 26.72 13.31
C LEU A 137 0.06 25.97 12.51
N ILE A 138 -0.14 25.79 11.20
CA ILE A 138 0.81 25.17 10.29
C ILE A 138 1.22 26.22 9.26
N ALA A 139 2.41 26.79 9.39
CA ALA A 139 2.92 27.73 8.40
C ALA A 139 3.43 26.98 7.17
N MET A 140 2.68 27.09 6.08
CA MET A 140 2.95 26.58 4.73
C MET A 140 1.93 27.18 3.76
N SER A 141 2.19 27.04 2.47
CA SER A 141 1.26 27.34 1.37
C SER A 141 0.02 26.44 1.40
N ARG A 142 -0.95 26.71 0.53
CA ARG A 142 -2.27 26.07 0.59
C ARG A 142 -2.20 24.58 0.25
N GLY A 143 -1.35 24.19 -0.68
CA GLY A 143 -1.32 22.83 -1.21
C GLY A 143 -2.52 22.52 -2.10
N GLY A 144 -2.28 21.63 -3.07
CA GLY A 144 -3.29 21.20 -4.03
C GLY A 144 -3.66 22.23 -5.09
N GLU A 145 -2.95 23.35 -5.16
CA GLU A 145 -3.08 24.28 -6.28
C GLU A 145 -2.59 23.64 -7.59
N PRO A 146 -3.10 24.04 -8.77
CA PRO A 146 -2.53 23.64 -10.05
C PRO A 146 -1.06 24.06 -10.19
N LEU A 147 -0.25 23.24 -10.85
CA LEU A 147 1.19 23.47 -11.04
C LEU A 147 1.48 24.84 -11.66
N GLU A 148 0.66 25.26 -12.62
CA GLU A 148 0.83 26.52 -13.36
C GLU A 148 0.68 27.76 -12.45
N GLN A 149 -0.04 27.64 -11.33
CA GLN A 149 -0.27 28.73 -10.39
C GLN A 149 0.85 28.89 -9.36
N VAL A 150 1.77 27.93 -9.30
CA VAL A 150 2.81 27.86 -8.25
C VAL A 150 4.22 27.80 -8.81
N MET A 151 4.38 28.09 -10.10
CA MET A 151 5.67 28.14 -10.77
C MET A 151 6.56 29.24 -10.15
N GLY A 152 7.81 28.89 -9.85
CA GLY A 152 8.79 29.73 -9.17
C GLY A 152 8.67 29.76 -7.64
N ARG A 153 7.71 29.05 -7.04
CA ARG A 153 7.55 28.99 -5.57
C ARG A 153 8.75 28.29 -4.92
N ALA A 154 9.18 28.80 -3.77
CA ALA A 154 10.28 28.22 -3.00
C ALA A 154 9.83 26.99 -2.20
N GLU A 155 10.73 26.03 -1.97
CA GLU A 155 10.42 24.79 -1.24
C GLU A 155 10.06 25.05 0.22
N GLU A 156 10.65 26.08 0.83
CA GLU A 156 10.42 26.48 2.22
C GLU A 156 9.01 27.04 2.44
N GLU A 157 8.31 27.43 1.37
CA GLU A 157 6.90 27.83 1.41
C GLU A 157 5.96 26.63 1.38
N GLU A 158 6.40 25.48 0.88
CA GLU A 158 5.58 24.26 0.75
C GLU A 158 5.76 23.33 1.95
N LEU A 159 6.93 23.33 2.58
CA LEU A 159 7.19 22.49 3.73
C LEU A 159 6.60 23.06 5.03
N PRO A 160 5.91 22.23 5.85
CA PRO A 160 5.22 22.68 7.04
C PRO A 160 6.15 23.07 8.18
N LYS A 161 5.86 24.22 8.80
CA LYS A 161 6.40 24.64 10.10
C LYS A 161 5.26 24.68 11.12
N TYR A 162 5.41 23.97 12.22
CA TYR A 162 4.34 23.75 13.18
C TYR A 162 4.49 24.64 14.42
N GLU A 163 3.47 25.42 14.71
CA GLU A 163 3.38 26.15 15.97
C GLU A 163 2.92 25.23 17.12
N PRO A 164 3.33 25.49 18.37
CA PRO A 164 2.83 24.76 19.54
C PRO A 164 1.30 24.66 19.56
N GLY A 165 0.80 23.42 19.64
CA GLY A 165 -0.64 23.15 19.63
C GLY A 165 -1.25 22.95 18.25
N ALA A 166 -0.46 22.95 17.16
CA ALA A 166 -0.92 22.54 15.84
C ALA A 166 -1.57 21.15 15.87
N LEU A 167 -1.06 20.26 16.72
CA LEU A 167 -1.69 18.98 17.06
C LEU A 167 -2.09 18.95 18.53
N LEU A 168 -3.35 18.65 18.84
CA LEU A 168 -3.82 18.45 20.22
C LEU A 168 -4.36 17.03 20.39
N VAL A 169 -4.11 16.44 21.57
CA VAL A 169 -4.71 15.17 21.98
C VAL A 169 -5.41 15.37 23.32
N GLU A 170 -6.63 14.88 23.44
CA GLU A 170 -7.36 14.96 24.70
C GLU A 170 -6.80 13.94 25.74
N ARG A 171 -6.58 14.36 26.99
CA ARG A 171 -6.19 13.49 28.11
C ARG A 171 -7.16 13.66 29.28
N PRO A 172 -7.81 12.57 29.75
CA PRO A 172 -8.74 12.58 30.89
C PRO A 172 -8.23 13.26 32.18
N SER A 173 -6.93 13.20 32.46
CA SER A 173 -6.34 13.69 33.71
C SER A 173 -5.43 14.91 33.54
N ALA A 174 -5.49 15.61 32.40
CA ALA A 174 -4.73 16.85 32.23
C ALA A 174 -5.40 17.99 33.03
N GLY A 175 -4.65 18.63 33.93
CA GLY A 175 -5.09 19.86 34.63
C GLY A 175 -4.70 21.16 33.90
N ARG A 176 -3.81 21.07 32.90
CA ARG A 176 -3.38 22.18 32.05
C ARG A 176 -2.81 21.65 30.73
N MET A 177 -2.71 22.51 29.73
CA MET A 177 -2.02 22.21 28.49
C MET A 177 -0.54 21.85 28.75
N ALA A 178 -0.06 20.77 28.15
CA ALA A 178 1.31 20.28 28.30
C ALA A 178 1.83 19.64 27.00
N PRO A 179 3.15 19.53 26.78
CA PRO A 179 3.71 18.75 25.68
C PRO A 179 3.19 17.31 25.67
N LEU A 180 2.91 16.78 24.47
CA LEU A 180 2.54 15.37 24.29
C LEU A 180 3.72 14.44 24.53
N VAL A 181 4.89 14.85 24.05
CA VAL A 181 6.16 14.13 24.14
C VAL A 181 7.27 15.08 24.55
N ASP A 182 8.35 14.55 25.11
CA ASP A 182 9.57 15.28 25.41
C ASP A 182 10.68 14.99 24.39
N THR A 183 11.79 15.72 24.49
CA THR A 183 12.95 15.55 23.59
C THR A 183 13.56 14.15 23.68
N GLY A 184 13.51 13.50 24.84
CA GLY A 184 14.02 12.13 25.03
C GLY A 184 13.20 11.11 24.25
N PHE A 185 11.87 11.23 24.32
CA PHE A 185 10.95 10.44 23.49
C PHE A 185 11.25 10.63 22.01
N LEU A 186 11.35 11.88 21.56
CA LEU A 186 11.61 12.18 20.15
C LEU A 186 12.94 11.55 19.70
N ASN A 187 14.01 11.69 20.48
CA ASN A 187 15.33 11.10 20.14
C ASN A 187 15.30 9.57 20.06
N ASN A 188 14.51 8.93 20.91
CA ASN A 188 14.45 7.47 20.97
C ASN A 188 13.55 6.84 19.90
N TYR A 189 12.49 7.54 19.49
CA TYR A 189 11.43 6.94 18.68
C TYR A 189 11.19 7.62 17.32
N VAL A 190 11.55 8.88 17.15
CA VAL A 190 11.40 9.62 15.88
C VAL A 190 12.67 10.45 15.63
N PRO A 191 13.84 9.80 15.47
CA PRO A 191 15.11 10.49 15.33
C PRO A 191 15.17 11.27 14.00
N THR A 192 15.85 12.42 14.01
CA THR A 192 15.96 13.33 12.85
C THR A 192 16.58 12.67 11.59
N GLY A 193 17.33 11.58 11.76
CA GLY A 193 17.95 10.86 10.64
C GLY A 193 18.87 11.76 9.82
N GLY A 194 18.95 11.52 8.50
CA GLY A 194 19.78 12.29 7.57
C GLY A 194 19.11 13.51 6.94
N ILE A 195 17.88 13.86 7.33
CA ILE A 195 17.12 14.96 6.73
C ILE A 195 17.24 16.20 7.62
N GLY A 196 17.66 17.33 7.05
CA GLY A 196 17.84 18.57 7.80
C GLY A 196 16.56 19.10 8.46
N MET A 197 15.40 18.97 7.78
CA MET A 197 14.10 19.37 8.32
C MET A 197 13.15 18.18 8.40
N HIS A 198 12.94 17.67 9.62
CA HIS A 198 12.09 16.51 9.86
C HIS A 198 10.67 16.91 10.29
N THR A 199 9.79 17.09 9.30
CA THR A 199 8.43 17.64 9.49
C THR A 199 7.56 16.80 10.43
N MET A 200 7.62 15.46 10.36
CA MET A 200 6.87 14.60 11.28
C MET A 200 7.35 14.74 12.75
N ARG A 201 8.67 14.75 12.97
CA ARG A 201 9.25 15.00 14.29
C ARG A 201 8.82 16.37 14.82
N ALA A 202 8.87 17.40 13.98
CA ALA A 202 8.43 18.75 14.34
C ALA A 202 6.92 18.81 14.67
N LEU A 203 6.07 18.05 13.95
CA LEU A 203 4.65 17.93 14.28
C LEU A 203 4.46 17.33 15.68
N LEU A 204 5.16 16.24 16.01
CA LEU A 204 5.11 15.63 17.34
C LEU A 204 5.66 16.55 18.44
N GLU A 205 6.73 17.28 18.17
CA GLU A 205 7.29 18.29 19.08
C GLU A 205 6.32 19.44 19.35
N SER A 206 5.56 19.86 18.34
CA SER A 206 4.51 20.88 18.46
C SER A 206 3.29 20.36 19.23
N ALA A 207 3.11 19.04 19.32
CA ALA A 207 1.89 18.44 19.84
C ALA A 207 1.69 18.73 21.34
N ARG A 208 0.45 19.02 21.72
CA ARG A 208 0.05 19.28 23.10
C ARG A 208 -1.08 18.37 23.53
N VAL A 209 -1.21 18.25 24.84
CA VAL A 209 -2.28 17.52 25.50
C VAL A 209 -3.21 18.52 26.16
N VAL A 210 -4.52 18.31 26.02
CA VAL A 210 -5.55 19.17 26.62
C VAL A 210 -6.49 18.37 27.53
N PRO A 211 -7.11 19.01 28.54
CA PRO A 211 -8.19 18.42 29.33
C PRO A 211 -9.39 17.97 28.50
N PRO A 212 -10.25 17.09 29.05
CA PRO A 212 -11.47 16.67 28.38
C PRO A 212 -12.41 17.83 28.07
N GLY A 213 -12.98 17.82 26.86
CA GLY A 213 -13.94 18.85 26.43
C GLY A 213 -13.30 20.13 25.87
N GLU A 214 -11.99 20.30 25.96
CA GLU A 214 -11.26 21.44 25.36
C GLU A 214 -10.85 21.21 23.90
N LEU A 215 -11.20 20.05 23.33
CA LEU A 215 -10.98 19.73 21.93
C LEU A 215 -12.05 20.41 21.05
N HIS A 216 -11.92 21.72 20.83
CA HIS A 216 -12.85 22.50 20.00
C HIS A 216 -12.58 22.31 18.51
N CYS A 217 -13.56 21.78 17.78
CA CYS A 217 -13.43 21.39 16.38
C CYS A 217 -14.52 22.04 15.54
N SER A 218 -14.17 22.54 14.35
CA SER A 218 -15.15 22.94 13.34
C SER A 218 -15.80 21.73 12.66
N GLN A 219 -15.10 20.60 12.60
CA GLN A 219 -15.61 19.36 12.02
C GLN A 219 -14.94 18.13 12.64
N TRP A 220 -15.64 16.99 12.54
CA TRP A 220 -15.13 15.67 12.92
C TRP A 220 -15.01 14.76 11.69
N VAL A 221 -13.87 14.11 11.55
CA VAL A 221 -13.63 13.01 10.62
C VAL A 221 -13.77 11.71 11.40
N GLU A 222 -14.82 10.96 11.09
CA GLU A 222 -15.19 9.73 11.79
C GLU A 222 -14.30 8.55 11.36
N GLU A 223 -13.90 8.54 10.09
CA GLU A 223 -13.05 7.52 9.48
C GLU A 223 -11.56 7.65 9.87
N PRO A 224 -10.83 6.53 10.03
CA PRO A 224 -9.38 6.53 10.20
C PRO A 224 -8.66 7.31 9.09
N THR A 225 -7.76 8.20 9.50
CA THR A 225 -7.09 9.13 8.58
C THR A 225 -5.57 9.11 8.78
N LEU A 226 -4.83 8.96 7.68
CA LEU A 226 -3.39 9.14 7.64
C LEU A 226 -3.07 10.62 7.49
N LEU A 227 -2.16 11.11 8.34
CA LEU A 227 -1.49 12.40 8.19
C LEU A 227 -0.14 12.13 7.52
N VAL A 228 0.04 12.65 6.31
CA VAL A 228 1.20 12.38 5.45
C VAL A 228 1.87 13.69 5.07
N THR A 229 3.20 13.77 5.17
CA THR A 229 3.98 14.84 4.53
C THR A 229 4.70 14.23 3.34
N ARG A 230 4.40 14.71 2.13
CA ARG A 230 5.12 14.36 0.91
C ARG A 230 6.32 15.30 0.83
N PHE A 231 7.53 14.79 0.67
CA PHE A 231 8.73 15.64 0.68
C PHE A 231 9.23 15.93 -0.74
N GLU A 232 9.37 14.91 -1.59
CA GLU A 232 9.74 15.04 -3.00
C GLU A 232 8.59 14.57 -3.90
N TYR A 233 7.42 15.17 -3.69
CA TYR A 233 6.10 14.77 -4.23
C TYR A 233 5.97 14.70 -5.75
N ALA A 234 6.92 15.29 -6.48
CA ALA A 234 6.92 15.31 -7.94
C ALA A 234 7.95 14.35 -8.56
N ASN A 235 8.79 13.73 -7.73
CA ASN A 235 9.68 12.65 -8.14
C ASN A 235 9.00 11.30 -7.90
N LEU A 236 8.85 10.49 -8.96
CA LEU A 236 8.18 9.19 -8.88
C LEU A 236 8.81 8.26 -7.84
N PHE A 237 10.14 8.21 -7.75
CA PHE A 237 10.82 7.34 -6.80
C PHE A 237 10.43 7.70 -5.36
N HIS A 238 10.52 8.98 -4.99
CA HIS A 238 10.16 9.45 -3.66
C HIS A 238 8.66 9.36 -3.39
N THR A 239 7.84 9.55 -4.42
CA THR A 239 6.39 9.38 -4.27
C THR A 239 6.01 7.93 -4.02
N ILE A 240 6.71 6.96 -4.64
CA ILE A 240 6.53 5.54 -4.34
C ILE A 240 6.90 5.22 -2.89
N THR A 241 7.98 5.81 -2.34
CA THR A 241 8.34 5.58 -0.94
C THR A 241 7.30 6.19 0.02
N ASP A 242 6.69 7.32 -0.33
CA ASP A 242 5.57 7.90 0.43
C ASP A 242 4.31 7.03 0.36
N TRP A 243 3.94 6.49 -0.81
CA TRP A 243 2.84 5.52 -0.95
C TRP A 243 3.06 4.29 -0.09
N TYR A 244 4.29 3.76 -0.12
CA TYR A 244 4.68 2.62 0.67
C TYR A 244 4.58 2.93 2.17
N SER A 245 5.08 4.09 2.62
CA SER A 245 4.99 4.52 4.02
C SER A 245 3.53 4.58 4.50
N ALA A 246 2.65 5.19 3.73
CA ALA A 246 1.23 5.29 4.04
C ALA A 246 0.53 3.90 4.06
N TYR A 247 0.89 3.04 3.11
CA TYR A 247 0.40 1.66 3.06
C TYR A 247 0.83 0.85 4.30
N VAL A 248 2.13 0.87 4.63
CA VAL A 248 2.67 0.20 5.80
C VAL A 248 2.03 0.73 7.08
N SER A 249 1.87 2.04 7.19
CA SER A 249 1.20 2.69 8.33
C SER A 249 -0.23 2.19 8.53
N SER A 250 -0.97 1.98 7.44
CA SER A 250 -2.33 1.41 7.46
C SER A 250 -2.34 -0.05 7.92
N ARG A 251 -1.33 -0.83 7.53
CA ARG A 251 -1.22 -2.26 7.87
C ARG A 251 -0.74 -2.49 9.29
N VAL A 252 0.27 -1.75 9.75
CA VAL A 252 0.80 -1.79 11.13
C VAL A 252 -0.26 -1.37 12.14
N THR A 253 -1.06 -0.34 11.83
CA THR A 253 -2.17 0.10 12.69
C THR A 253 -3.44 -0.75 12.54
N ASN A 254 -3.40 -1.81 11.74
CA ASN A 254 -4.46 -2.80 11.56
C ASN A 254 -5.82 -2.16 11.21
N LEU A 255 -5.84 -1.30 10.19
CA LEU A 255 -7.07 -0.65 9.73
C LEU A 255 -7.97 -1.64 8.97
N PRO A 256 -9.29 -1.66 9.24
CA PRO A 256 -10.21 -2.62 8.62
C PRO A 256 -10.50 -2.30 7.16
N ASN A 257 -10.38 -1.03 6.76
CA ASN A 257 -10.59 -0.51 5.42
C ASN A 257 -9.43 0.43 5.05
N ARG A 258 -9.39 0.87 3.80
CA ARG A 258 -8.42 1.87 3.35
C ARG A 258 -8.69 3.22 4.03
N PRO A 259 -7.70 3.86 4.67
CA PRO A 259 -7.93 5.13 5.35
C PRO A 259 -8.17 6.29 4.38
N ASN A 260 -8.60 7.41 4.95
CA ASN A 260 -8.48 8.72 4.30
C ASN A 260 -7.03 9.21 4.41
N VAL A 261 -6.63 10.12 3.54
CA VAL A 261 -5.31 10.77 3.57
C VAL A 261 -5.50 12.28 3.66
N VAL A 262 -4.79 12.90 4.60
CA VAL A 262 -4.61 14.34 4.68
C VAL A 262 -3.13 14.63 4.49
N PHE A 263 -2.80 15.33 3.40
CA PHE A 263 -1.48 15.90 3.23
C PHE A 263 -1.31 17.06 4.19
N VAL A 264 -0.24 17.01 4.99
CA VAL A 264 0.15 18.05 5.96
C VAL A 264 1.29 18.90 5.42
N ASP A 265 1.44 18.92 4.10
CA ASP A 265 2.34 19.78 3.34
C ASP A 265 1.55 20.75 2.45
N GLY A 266 2.23 21.80 1.99
CA GLY A 266 1.71 22.83 1.10
C GLY A 266 2.03 22.58 -0.39
N HIS A 267 2.47 21.38 -0.76
CA HIS A 267 2.81 21.10 -2.15
C HIS A 267 1.59 21.14 -3.06
N CYS A 268 1.80 21.62 -4.28
CA CYS A 268 0.76 21.72 -5.29
C CYS A 268 0.22 20.33 -5.70
N LYS A 269 -0.84 20.33 -6.51
CA LYS A 269 -1.39 19.10 -7.07
C LYS A 269 -0.39 18.48 -8.06
N ALA A 270 -0.03 17.21 -7.85
CA ALA A 270 0.82 16.46 -8.78
C ALA A 270 0.03 15.40 -9.56
N GLN A 271 0.52 15.03 -10.75
CA GLN A 271 -0.08 13.96 -11.57
C GLN A 271 -0.13 12.61 -10.83
N LEU A 272 0.82 12.39 -9.92
CA LEU A 272 0.94 11.17 -9.11
C LEU A 272 -0.16 11.03 -8.04
N GLU A 273 -1.03 12.04 -7.86
CA GLU A 273 -2.16 11.96 -6.93
C GLU A 273 -3.24 10.96 -7.34
N GLN A 274 -3.33 10.60 -8.63
CA GLN A 274 -4.25 9.56 -9.07
C GLN A 274 -3.98 8.22 -8.37
N THR A 275 -2.71 7.91 -8.10
CA THR A 275 -2.35 6.70 -7.35
C THR A 275 -2.70 6.83 -5.87
N TRP A 276 -2.56 8.01 -5.26
CA TRP A 276 -3.05 8.25 -3.90
C TRP A 276 -4.57 8.03 -3.81
N GLU A 277 -5.31 8.60 -4.76
CA GLU A 277 -6.76 8.42 -4.87
C GLU A 277 -7.13 6.95 -5.16
N ALA A 278 -6.34 6.19 -5.92
CA ALA A 278 -6.58 4.77 -6.13
C ALA A 278 -6.34 3.94 -4.86
N LEU A 279 -5.21 4.17 -4.18
CA LEU A 279 -4.77 3.42 -3.00
C LEU A 279 -5.63 3.68 -1.76
N PHE A 280 -6.15 4.90 -1.59
CA PHE A 280 -6.83 5.34 -0.38
C PHE A 280 -8.27 5.77 -0.63
N SER A 281 -9.05 5.94 0.45
CA SER A 281 -10.49 6.21 0.34
C SER A 281 -10.78 7.64 -0.11
N SER A 282 -10.00 8.60 0.37
CA SER A 282 -10.04 9.99 -0.02
C SER A 282 -8.67 10.64 0.19
N VAL A 283 -8.46 11.77 -0.48
CA VAL A 283 -7.25 12.58 -0.39
C VAL A 283 -7.67 14.04 -0.22
N THR A 284 -7.09 14.73 0.75
CA THR A 284 -7.27 16.17 0.96
C THR A 284 -5.99 16.79 1.53
N TYR A 285 -5.99 18.10 1.73
CA TYR A 285 -4.87 18.88 2.23
C TYR A 285 -5.27 19.55 3.53
N ALA A 286 -4.35 19.68 4.48
CA ALA A 286 -4.64 20.26 5.78
C ALA A 286 -5.21 21.68 5.67
N LYS A 287 -4.71 22.50 4.74
CA LYS A 287 -5.19 23.88 4.51
C LYS A 287 -6.52 23.97 3.75
N ASN A 288 -7.08 22.85 3.27
CA ASN A 288 -8.41 22.84 2.69
C ASN A 288 -9.53 22.75 3.75
N PHE A 289 -9.19 22.49 5.01
CA PHE A 289 -10.13 22.64 6.12
C PHE A 289 -10.31 24.12 6.46
N SER A 290 -11.56 24.57 6.64
CA SER A 290 -11.88 25.97 6.96
C SER A 290 -11.57 26.38 8.39
N GLY A 291 -11.13 25.44 9.23
CA GLY A 291 -10.86 25.63 10.65
C GLY A 291 -10.32 24.34 11.27
N PRO A 292 -10.21 24.29 12.60
CA PRO A 292 -9.64 23.15 13.28
C PRO A 292 -10.48 21.88 13.06
N VAL A 293 -9.80 20.79 12.69
CA VAL A 293 -10.43 19.49 12.38
C VAL A 293 -10.04 18.46 13.43
N CYS A 294 -11.00 17.62 13.80
CA CYS A 294 -10.78 16.55 14.76
C CYS A 294 -10.97 15.19 14.12
N PHE A 295 -10.10 14.26 14.47
CA PHE A 295 -10.09 12.89 13.98
C PHE A 295 -10.46 11.96 15.12
N ARG A 296 -11.39 11.04 14.85
CA ARG A 296 -11.61 9.92 15.77
C ARG A 296 -10.37 9.07 15.91
N ARG A 297 -9.63 8.89 14.81
CA ARG A 297 -8.35 8.22 14.76
C ARG A 297 -7.46 8.84 13.69
N ALA A 298 -6.35 9.44 14.11
CA ALA A 298 -5.31 9.95 13.23
C ALA A 298 -4.08 9.06 13.32
N ILE A 299 -3.47 8.77 12.18
CA ILE A 299 -2.25 7.97 12.06
C ILE A 299 -1.18 8.85 11.40
N LEU A 300 -0.08 9.04 12.10
CA LEU A 300 1.07 9.81 11.68
C LEU A 300 2.02 8.85 10.93
N SER A 301 2.05 8.97 9.60
CA SER A 301 2.92 8.13 8.75
C SER A 301 4.32 8.75 8.66
N PRO A 302 5.39 7.97 8.85
CA PRO A 302 6.75 8.48 8.73
C PRO A 302 7.05 8.95 7.30
N LEU A 303 8.10 9.75 7.13
CA LEU A 303 8.52 10.21 5.80
C LEU A 303 8.98 9.02 4.95
N GLY A 304 8.84 9.06 3.61
CA GLY A 304 9.31 8.00 2.72
C GLY A 304 10.77 7.60 2.97
N TYR A 305 11.63 8.57 3.29
CA TYR A 305 13.05 8.40 3.65
C TYR A 305 13.29 7.57 4.91
N GLU A 306 12.30 7.49 5.79
CA GLU A 306 12.41 6.78 7.05
C GLU A 306 11.99 5.31 6.93
N THR A 307 11.47 4.91 5.77
CA THR A 307 10.93 3.58 5.51
C THR A 307 11.89 2.68 4.73
N ALA A 308 11.55 1.39 4.70
CA ALA A 308 12.34 0.33 4.08
C ALA A 308 12.75 0.62 2.63
N MET A 309 11.85 1.18 1.81
CA MET A 309 12.16 1.40 0.39
C MET A 309 13.27 2.42 0.15
N PHE A 310 13.44 3.39 1.07
CA PHE A 310 14.52 4.37 0.96
C PHE A 310 15.77 3.92 1.72
N LYS A 311 15.63 3.53 2.99
CA LYS A 311 16.79 3.12 3.81
C LYS A 311 17.51 1.89 3.25
N GLY A 312 16.77 1.01 2.57
CA GLY A 312 17.32 -0.15 1.89
C GLY A 312 18.29 0.17 0.75
N LEU A 313 18.37 1.42 0.29
CA LEU A 313 19.37 1.85 -0.69
C LEU A 313 20.79 1.90 -0.11
N SER A 314 20.92 2.15 1.19
CA SER A 314 22.20 2.32 1.88
C SER A 314 22.58 1.15 2.79
N GLU A 315 21.62 0.29 3.11
CA GLU A 315 21.83 -0.82 4.03
C GLU A 315 22.24 -2.10 3.30
N SER A 316 23.12 -2.89 3.94
CA SER A 316 23.53 -4.20 3.47
C SER A 316 22.96 -5.28 4.40
N PHE A 317 21.93 -5.99 3.94
CA PHE A 317 21.41 -7.18 4.61
C PHE A 317 20.87 -8.18 3.57
N SER A 318 20.80 -9.46 3.96
CA SER A 318 20.24 -10.51 3.10
C SER A 318 18.72 -10.43 3.13
N CYS A 319 18.10 -10.27 1.96
CA CYS A 319 16.64 -10.24 1.86
C CYS A 319 16.20 -10.79 0.50
N GLU A 320 15.40 -11.86 0.55
CA GLU A 320 14.85 -12.48 -0.65
C GLU A 320 13.34 -12.30 -0.72
N GLY A 321 12.84 -12.01 -1.92
CA GLY A 321 11.40 -12.09 -2.19
C GLY A 321 10.92 -13.54 -2.15
N ALA A 322 9.82 -13.81 -1.45
CA ALA A 322 9.18 -15.12 -1.43
C ALA A 322 7.65 -15.01 -1.58
N SER A 323 7.02 -16.11 -1.98
CA SER A 323 5.56 -16.17 -2.04
C SER A 323 4.96 -16.16 -0.63
N ALA A 324 3.81 -15.50 -0.45
CA ALA A 324 3.10 -15.57 0.82
C ALA A 324 2.69 -17.01 1.19
N GLN A 325 2.38 -17.85 0.21
CA GLN A 325 2.02 -19.24 0.43
C GLN A 325 3.16 -20.05 1.07
N SER A 326 4.40 -19.89 0.58
CA SER A 326 5.57 -20.56 1.16
C SER A 326 5.83 -20.10 2.59
N LEU A 327 5.68 -18.80 2.86
CA LEU A 327 5.95 -18.23 4.19
C LEU A 327 4.87 -18.59 5.22
N ARG A 328 3.61 -18.81 4.81
CA ARG A 328 2.54 -19.26 5.73
C ARG A 328 2.81 -20.61 6.36
N GLY A 329 3.32 -21.56 5.57
CA GLY A 329 3.59 -22.93 6.02
C GLY A 329 4.91 -23.09 6.77
N LYS A 330 5.90 -22.24 6.44
CA LYS A 330 7.23 -22.24 7.05
C LYS A 330 7.75 -20.79 7.11
N PRO A 331 7.58 -20.09 8.24
CA PRO A 331 8.11 -18.74 8.41
C PRO A 331 9.64 -18.73 8.22
N ASP A 332 10.12 -17.74 7.49
CA ASP A 332 11.53 -17.48 7.23
C ASP A 332 11.73 -15.96 7.24
N TYR A 333 12.48 -15.45 8.22
CA TYR A 333 12.62 -14.01 8.44
C TYR A 333 13.62 -13.34 7.49
N ASP A 334 14.44 -14.12 6.78
CA ASP A 334 15.34 -13.62 5.73
C ASP A 334 14.62 -13.45 4.38
N LYS A 335 13.32 -13.80 4.35
CA LYS A 335 12.46 -13.70 3.18
C LYS A 335 11.23 -12.87 3.48
N THR A 336 10.68 -12.24 2.44
CA THR A 336 9.46 -11.44 2.61
C THR A 336 8.55 -11.50 1.38
N ALA A 337 7.25 -11.41 1.63
CA ALA A 337 6.22 -11.24 0.59
C ALA A 337 5.68 -9.80 0.55
N ARG A 338 6.18 -8.89 1.40
CA ARG A 338 5.57 -7.57 1.66
C ARG A 338 5.67 -6.61 0.48
N LEU A 339 6.78 -6.66 -0.26
CA LEU A 339 6.93 -5.87 -1.48
C LEU A 339 6.00 -6.36 -2.60
N SER A 340 5.86 -7.67 -2.76
CA SER A 340 4.88 -8.24 -3.69
C SER A 340 3.46 -7.84 -3.29
N GLU A 341 3.12 -7.93 -2.00
CA GLU A 341 1.83 -7.48 -1.45
C GLU A 341 1.54 -6.01 -1.78
N PHE A 342 2.53 -5.11 -1.64
CA PHE A 342 2.38 -3.71 -2.01
C PHE A 342 2.21 -3.50 -3.52
N GLY A 343 2.98 -4.22 -4.35
CA GLY A 343 2.80 -4.18 -5.81
C GLY A 343 1.42 -4.66 -6.25
N GLU A 344 0.93 -5.76 -5.66
CA GLU A 344 -0.42 -6.28 -5.87
C GLU A 344 -1.48 -5.27 -5.43
N MET A 345 -1.26 -4.57 -4.30
CA MET A 345 -2.13 -3.50 -3.83
C MET A 345 -2.26 -2.37 -4.86
N ILE A 346 -1.16 -1.91 -5.45
CA ILE A 346 -1.18 -0.87 -6.49
C ILE A 346 -2.00 -1.35 -7.68
N VAL A 347 -1.67 -2.51 -8.24
CA VAL A 347 -2.36 -3.08 -9.42
C VAL A 347 -3.86 -3.25 -9.16
N ALA A 348 -4.23 -3.84 -8.03
CA ALA A 348 -5.62 -4.07 -7.67
C ALA A 348 -6.40 -2.76 -7.42
N SER A 349 -5.73 -1.71 -6.95
CA SER A 349 -6.36 -0.40 -6.70
C SER A 349 -6.79 0.31 -7.98
N PHE A 350 -6.11 0.03 -9.10
CA PHE A 350 -6.51 0.49 -10.43
C PHE A 350 -7.51 -0.44 -11.14
N GLY A 351 -7.93 -1.53 -10.49
CA GLY A 351 -8.85 -2.50 -11.10
C GLY A 351 -8.23 -3.30 -12.25
N LEU A 352 -6.90 -3.40 -12.31
CA LEU A 352 -6.20 -4.13 -13.35
C LEU A 352 -6.24 -5.64 -13.08
N PRO A 353 -6.50 -6.49 -14.10
CA PRO A 353 -6.50 -7.94 -13.94
C PRO A 353 -5.13 -8.47 -13.52
N GLN A 354 -5.07 -9.16 -12.38
CA GLN A 354 -3.82 -9.68 -11.82
C GLN A 354 -3.23 -10.84 -12.67
N ASP A 355 -4.11 -11.62 -13.30
CA ASP A 355 -3.74 -12.80 -14.10
C ASP A 355 -3.01 -12.43 -15.39
N ASP A 356 -3.34 -11.30 -16.03
CA ASP A 356 -2.72 -10.85 -17.28
C ASP A 356 -1.30 -10.31 -17.08
N ILE A 357 -1.06 -9.61 -15.95
CA ILE A 357 0.24 -9.00 -15.66
C ILE A 357 1.26 -10.05 -15.22
N MET A 358 0.86 -11.00 -14.37
CA MET A 358 1.77 -12.03 -13.84
C MET A 358 1.95 -13.24 -14.77
N SER A 359 0.96 -13.59 -15.61
CA SER A 359 1.10 -14.68 -16.59
C SER A 359 2.03 -14.32 -17.75
N SER A 360 2.26 -13.03 -18.02
CA SER A 360 3.22 -12.58 -19.04
C SER A 360 4.67 -13.00 -18.75
N LYS A 361 4.99 -13.36 -17.49
CA LYS A 361 6.32 -13.85 -17.08
C LYS A 361 6.66 -15.29 -17.52
N LYS A 362 5.76 -15.98 -18.23
CA LYS A 362 6.02 -17.29 -18.86
C LYS A 362 6.42 -17.19 -20.34
N SER A 363 6.94 -16.06 -20.80
CA SER A 363 7.60 -16.02 -22.11
C SER A 363 9.02 -16.57 -21.99
N ASN A 364 9.36 -17.64 -22.73
CA ASN A 364 10.74 -18.09 -22.98
C ASN A 364 11.51 -17.09 -23.88
N GLY A 365 11.10 -15.81 -23.90
CA GLY A 365 11.60 -14.78 -24.80
C GLY A 365 12.41 -13.73 -24.08
N LEU A 366 13.29 -13.06 -24.82
CA LEU A 366 14.06 -11.92 -24.33
C LEU A 366 13.10 -10.77 -23.97
N ASN A 367 12.98 -10.43 -22.70
CA ASN A 367 12.19 -9.28 -22.26
C ASN A 367 13.02 -8.01 -22.44
N VAL A 368 12.72 -7.23 -23.47
CA VAL A 368 13.34 -5.93 -23.71
C VAL A 368 12.44 -4.84 -23.12
N LEU A 369 12.91 -4.17 -22.06
CA LEU A 369 12.24 -3.00 -21.51
C LEU A 369 12.65 -1.76 -22.29
N PHE A 370 11.71 -1.14 -22.97
CA PHE A 370 11.89 0.17 -23.56
C PHE A 370 11.53 1.24 -22.54
N VAL A 371 12.53 1.95 -22.03
CA VAL A 371 12.33 3.14 -21.20
C VAL A 371 12.38 4.36 -22.10
N ARG A 372 11.22 4.96 -22.37
CA ARG A 372 11.13 6.28 -23.02
C ARG A 372 11.05 7.35 -21.92
N ARG A 373 12.00 8.29 -21.92
CA ARG A 373 11.89 9.50 -21.11
C ARG A 373 11.31 10.61 -21.96
N GLU A 374 10.34 11.31 -21.40
CA GLU A 374 9.79 12.51 -21.99
C GLU A 374 10.23 13.71 -21.15
N ASP A 375 10.42 14.83 -21.82
CA ASP A 375 10.59 16.11 -21.17
C ASP A 375 9.33 16.44 -20.37
N TYR A 376 9.48 16.66 -19.07
CA TYR A 376 8.35 17.02 -18.22
C TYR A 376 8.75 18.13 -17.25
N LEU A 377 7.79 19.03 -16.99
CA LEU A 377 7.93 20.07 -15.98
C LEU A 377 7.78 19.42 -14.60
N ALA A 378 8.87 18.83 -14.14
CA ALA A 378 8.90 17.95 -12.97
C ALA A 378 8.67 18.67 -11.65
N HIS A 379 8.80 20.00 -11.58
CA HIS A 379 8.75 20.70 -10.30
C HIS A 379 8.28 22.15 -10.47
N PRO A 380 7.44 22.69 -9.58
CA PRO A 380 7.12 24.12 -9.58
C PRO A 380 8.30 25.04 -9.38
N ARG A 381 9.45 24.53 -8.90
CA ARG A 381 10.71 25.28 -8.78
C ARG A 381 11.36 25.54 -10.14
N HIS A 382 10.85 24.90 -11.19
CA HIS A 382 11.32 25.12 -12.53
C HIS A 382 10.82 26.46 -13.07
N SER A 383 11.63 27.16 -13.85
CA SER A 383 11.28 28.42 -14.52
C SER A 383 10.20 28.29 -15.62
N GLY A 384 9.55 27.13 -15.74
CA GLY A 384 8.64 26.78 -16.84
C GLY A 384 9.32 26.39 -18.15
N LYS A 385 10.67 26.41 -18.21
CA LYS A 385 11.43 25.84 -19.32
C LYS A 385 11.53 24.32 -19.17
N VAL A 386 11.83 23.60 -20.24
CA VAL A 386 12.20 22.18 -20.17
C VAL A 386 13.72 22.12 -20.07
N GLU A 387 14.26 21.46 -19.04
CA GLU A 387 15.70 21.25 -18.88
C GLU A 387 16.03 19.76 -18.79
N SER A 388 16.98 19.30 -19.63
CA SER A 388 17.54 17.95 -19.55
C SER A 388 18.36 17.81 -18.25
N ARG A 389 17.96 16.90 -17.37
CA ARG A 389 18.58 16.72 -16.03
C ARG A 389 19.89 15.95 -16.04
N LEU A 390 20.28 15.34 -17.17
CA LEU A 390 21.50 14.55 -17.29
C LEU A 390 22.41 15.15 -18.36
N SER A 391 23.64 15.49 -17.98
CA SER A 391 24.66 16.03 -18.90
C SER A 391 25.16 14.98 -19.91
N ASN A 392 24.86 13.70 -19.72
CA ASN A 392 25.31 12.57 -20.54
C ASN A 392 24.22 11.93 -21.41
N GLU A 393 23.09 12.60 -21.65
CA GLU A 393 22.02 12.05 -22.51
C GLU A 393 22.50 11.70 -23.92
N HIS A 394 23.55 12.35 -24.41
CA HIS A 394 24.20 12.02 -25.68
C HIS A 394 24.96 10.68 -25.67
N GLU A 395 25.32 10.14 -24.51
CA GLU A 395 26.11 8.90 -24.37
C GLU A 395 25.21 7.65 -24.29
N GLY A 396 23.93 7.81 -23.95
CA GLY A 396 22.97 6.73 -23.67
C GLY A 396 22.39 6.00 -24.89
N ALA A 397 22.69 6.45 -26.11
CA ALA A 397 22.29 5.79 -27.35
C ALA A 397 23.51 5.41 -28.20
N THR A 398 24.48 4.72 -27.59
CA THR A 398 25.50 4.01 -28.35
C THR A 398 24.96 2.60 -28.62
N PRO A 399 24.66 2.19 -29.87
CA PRO A 399 24.33 0.81 -30.15
C PRO A 399 25.57 -0.01 -29.82
N CYS A 400 25.45 -0.94 -28.87
CA CYS A 400 26.42 -2.02 -28.70
C CYS A 400 26.30 -2.99 -29.88
N CYS A 401 26.67 -2.55 -31.09
CA CYS A 401 26.95 -3.35 -32.30
C CYS A 401 27.46 -2.41 -33.40
N PRO A 402 28.64 -2.68 -34.02
CA PRO A 402 29.15 -1.87 -35.13
C PRO A 402 28.37 -2.22 -36.40
N GLY A 403 27.32 -1.45 -36.69
CA GLY A 403 26.59 -1.46 -37.96
C GLY A 403 26.14 -0.05 -38.27
N SER A 404 26.58 0.48 -39.40
CA SER A 404 26.33 1.86 -39.85
C SER A 404 24.83 2.18 -39.93
N PHE A 405 24.34 3.07 -39.05
CA PHE A 405 23.03 3.69 -39.18
C PHE A 405 23.16 5.03 -39.91
N SER A 406 22.58 5.14 -41.11
CA SER A 406 22.33 6.43 -41.75
C SER A 406 20.89 6.87 -41.44
N SER A 407 20.69 7.92 -40.64
CA SER A 407 19.40 8.57 -40.51
C SER A 407 19.31 9.73 -41.50
N ASN A 408 18.39 9.63 -42.46
CA ASN A 408 18.04 10.76 -43.31
C ASN A 408 17.09 11.66 -42.50
N ARG A 409 17.50 12.89 -42.18
CA ARG A 409 16.63 13.88 -41.55
C ARG A 409 15.60 14.37 -42.57
N GLY A 410 14.42 13.79 -42.53
CA GLY A 410 13.22 14.29 -43.22
C GLY A 410 12.23 14.87 -42.21
N SER A 411 11.68 16.03 -42.55
CA SER A 411 10.72 16.84 -41.77
C SER A 411 9.45 16.10 -41.34
N TRP A 412 8.93 16.52 -40.19
CA TRP A 412 7.73 16.06 -39.49
C TRP A 412 6.47 16.03 -40.36
N GLY A 413 5.74 14.89 -40.34
CA GLY A 413 4.36 14.79 -40.83
C GLY A 413 3.96 13.38 -41.32
N GLY A 414 3.63 12.46 -40.40
CA GLY A 414 3.00 11.16 -40.75
C GLY A 414 3.49 9.97 -39.88
N PRO A 415 2.68 8.90 -39.72
CA PRO A 415 3.04 7.78 -38.84
C PRO A 415 4.16 6.94 -39.46
N ASN A 416 5.33 6.94 -38.83
CA ASN A 416 6.47 6.13 -39.26
C ASN A 416 6.21 4.65 -38.98
N THR A 417 5.94 3.87 -40.03
CA THR A 417 6.14 2.42 -40.04
C THR A 417 7.63 2.11 -40.20
N LEU A 418 8.23 1.45 -39.21
CA LEU A 418 9.56 0.84 -39.32
C LEU A 418 9.42 -0.59 -39.87
N SER A 419 9.92 -0.82 -41.09
CA SER A 419 10.04 -2.14 -41.69
C SER A 419 11.48 -2.65 -41.56
N PHE A 420 11.65 -3.84 -40.99
CA PHE A 420 12.94 -4.53 -40.89
C PHE A 420 13.08 -5.55 -42.03
N SER A 421 14.21 -5.52 -42.74
CA SER A 421 14.62 -6.59 -43.65
C SER A 421 15.87 -7.23 -43.08
N TYR A 422 15.84 -8.54 -42.84
CA TYR A 422 17.03 -9.32 -42.51
C TYR A 422 17.67 -9.82 -43.81
N SER A 423 18.97 -9.61 -43.97
CA SER A 423 19.82 -10.31 -44.93
C SER A 423 20.81 -11.18 -44.20
#